data_AF-A0A5S3SBT5-F1
#
_entry.id   AF-A0A5S3SBT5-F1
#
_cell.length_a   1.000
_cell.length_b   1.000
_cell.length_c   1.000
_cell.angle_alpha   90.00
_cell.angle_beta   90.00
_cell.angle_gamma   90.00
#
_symmetry.space_group_name_H-M   'P 1'
#
loop_
_entity.id
_entity.type
_entity.pdbx_description
1 polymer ?
#
loop_
_entity_poly.entity_id
_entity_poly.type
_entity_poly.pdbx_seq_one_letter_code
_entity_poly.pdbx_strand_id
1 'polypeptide(L)'
;MVNLQDKSVLGSDNLTKKQREHFRAAIDTPQDTADDARFKRNVVSRHNRELPPKTREDWSKSNETAKKNRALGQQNEKAAREALSKHKGESLVDNNNAVASGGKVQQRSGNSLDYKTRPDSLGDTIVHEHKHFTAENSNPVVYNTKQLKEQRKAFPDKKHMLTMSSDLPCENGVPPCRPSSTIKEESEVLYYDNDKKTITHKWNVKKQRWNKVKGK
;
A
#
# COMPACT_ATOMS: atom_id res chain seq x y z
N MET A 1 11.26 -29.04 14.94
CA MET A 1 11.74 -27.97 15.85
C MET A 1 12.53 -26.97 14.99
N VAL A 2 12.30 -25.65 15.12
CA VAL A 2 13.03 -24.64 14.35
C VAL A 2 14.41 -24.40 14.95
N ASN A 3 15.47 -24.45 14.14
CA ASN A 3 16.80 -24.09 14.60
C ASN A 3 16.92 -22.57 14.76
N LEU A 4 17.13 -22.11 15.99
CA LEU A 4 17.30 -20.69 16.35
C LEU A 4 18.75 -20.20 16.20
N GLN A 5 19.71 -21.11 16.05
CA GLN A 5 21.13 -20.81 15.87
C GLN A 5 21.56 -20.87 14.40
N ASP A 6 20.60 -20.94 13.47
CA ASP A 6 20.85 -20.94 12.03
C ASP A 6 21.41 -19.59 11.58
N LYS A 7 22.69 -19.57 11.21
CA LYS A 7 23.44 -18.37 10.76
C LYS A 7 23.29 -18.07 9.27
N SER A 8 22.38 -18.74 8.57
CA SER A 8 22.15 -18.48 7.15
C SER A 8 21.54 -17.08 6.91
N VAL A 9 21.67 -16.60 5.67
CA VAL A 9 21.24 -15.25 5.28
C VAL A 9 19.75 -15.03 5.60
N LEU A 10 19.48 -13.96 6.36
CA LEU A 10 18.13 -13.54 6.70
C LEU A 10 17.49 -12.79 5.52
N GLY A 11 16.18 -12.96 5.37
CA GLY A 11 15.39 -12.14 4.44
C GLY A 11 14.80 -10.91 5.12
N SER A 12 13.98 -10.17 4.37
CA SER A 12 13.28 -8.96 4.86
C SER A 12 12.35 -9.21 6.05
N ASP A 13 11.90 -10.44 6.26
CA ASP A 13 11.11 -10.87 7.42
C ASP A 13 11.95 -11.33 8.62
N ASN A 14 13.27 -11.23 8.51
CA ASN A 14 14.26 -11.67 9.50
C ASN A 14 14.16 -13.17 9.80
N LEU A 15 13.82 -13.97 8.79
CA LEU A 15 13.85 -15.43 8.86
C LEU A 15 14.83 -15.98 7.83
N THR A 16 15.41 -17.14 8.11
CA THR A 16 16.16 -17.92 7.12
C THR A 16 15.19 -18.63 6.16
N LYS A 17 15.68 -19.11 5.01
CA LYS A 17 14.86 -19.86 4.05
C LYS A 17 14.17 -21.06 4.70
N LYS A 18 14.91 -21.84 5.50
CA LYS A 18 14.40 -23.02 6.22
C LYS A 18 13.34 -22.64 7.25
N GLN A 19 13.54 -21.54 7.97
CA GLN A 19 12.55 -21.03 8.93
C GLN A 19 11.26 -20.60 8.23
N ARG A 20 11.34 -19.94 7.07
CA ARG A 20 10.14 -19.58 6.27
C ARG A 20 9.38 -20.81 5.80
N GLU A 21 10.09 -21.79 5.25
CA GLU A 21 9.49 -23.05 4.80
C GLU A 21 8.77 -23.78 5.93
N HIS A 22 9.40 -23.85 7.11
CA HIS A 22 8.80 -24.46 8.30
C HIS A 22 7.46 -23.81 8.69
N PHE A 23 7.42 -22.47 8.77
CA PHE A 23 6.21 -21.78 9.20
C PHE A 23 5.13 -21.72 8.11
N ARG A 24 5.50 -21.71 6.83
CA ARG A 24 4.54 -21.67 5.73
C ARG A 24 3.58 -22.86 5.77
N ALA A 25 4.12 -24.06 5.97
CA ALA A 25 3.31 -25.28 6.05
C ALA A 25 2.25 -25.25 7.18
N ALA A 26 2.54 -24.58 8.30
CA ALA A 26 1.62 -24.46 9.44
C ALA A 26 0.70 -23.23 9.38
N ILE A 27 0.95 -22.30 8.46
CA ILE A 27 0.11 -21.11 8.24
C ILE A 27 -0.95 -21.40 7.17
N ASP A 28 -0.69 -22.35 6.28
CA ASP A 28 -1.60 -22.76 5.20
C ASP A 28 -2.67 -23.78 5.69
N THR A 29 -2.75 -24.06 7.00
CA THR A 29 -3.71 -24.96 7.66
C THR A 29 -4.85 -24.19 8.37
N PRO A 30 -5.86 -24.82 9.01
CA PRO A 30 -7.02 -24.13 9.60
C PRO A 30 -6.69 -22.95 10.54
N GLN A 31 -7.60 -21.96 10.60
CA GLN A 31 -7.40 -20.61 11.18
C GLN A 31 -6.68 -20.58 12.55
N ASP A 32 -7.10 -21.42 13.51
CA ASP A 32 -6.54 -21.40 14.87
C ASP A 32 -5.11 -21.93 14.93
N THR A 33 -4.78 -22.91 14.07
CA THR A 33 -3.41 -23.40 13.90
C THR A 33 -2.51 -22.37 13.21
N ALA A 34 -3.09 -21.58 12.29
CA ALA A 34 -2.37 -20.55 11.55
C ALA A 34 -1.98 -19.36 12.44
N ASP A 35 -2.85 -18.90 13.35
CA ASP A 35 -2.50 -17.79 14.25
C ASP A 35 -1.45 -18.19 15.29
N ASP A 36 -1.46 -19.43 15.78
CA ASP A 36 -0.36 -19.93 16.61
C ASP A 36 0.97 -20.05 15.86
N ALA A 37 0.93 -20.57 14.62
CA ALA A 37 2.10 -20.60 13.75
C ALA A 37 2.65 -19.19 13.45
N ARG A 38 1.77 -18.19 13.24
CA ARG A 38 2.17 -16.79 13.04
C ARG A 38 2.79 -16.18 14.29
N PHE A 39 2.29 -16.50 15.48
CA PHE A 39 2.91 -16.07 16.74
C PHE A 39 4.31 -16.67 16.91
N LYS A 40 4.44 -18.00 16.75
CA LYS A 40 5.75 -18.69 16.81
C LYS A 40 6.73 -18.12 15.78
N ARG A 41 6.27 -17.85 14.56
CA ARG A 41 7.04 -17.17 13.51
C ARG A 41 7.53 -15.79 13.96
N ASN A 42 6.69 -15.01 14.65
CA ASN A 42 7.07 -13.72 15.19
C ASN A 42 8.15 -13.83 16.27
N VAL A 43 8.04 -14.81 17.17
CA VAL A 43 9.06 -15.07 18.20
C VAL A 43 10.42 -15.36 17.55
N VAL A 44 10.48 -16.24 16.55
CA VAL A 44 11.73 -16.55 15.82
C VAL A 44 12.28 -15.31 15.10
N SER A 45 11.43 -14.55 14.40
CA SER A 45 11.83 -13.32 13.72
C SER A 45 12.37 -12.25 14.68
N ARG A 46 11.88 -12.20 15.93
CA ARG A 46 12.39 -11.29 16.96
C ARG A 46 13.71 -11.79 17.54
N HIS A 47 13.82 -13.10 17.81
CA HIS A 47 15.08 -13.72 18.23
C HIS A 47 16.21 -13.47 17.24
N ASN A 48 15.97 -13.65 15.94
CA ASN A 48 16.98 -13.39 14.89
C ASN A 48 17.40 -11.91 14.79
N ARG A 49 16.62 -10.99 15.35
CA ARG A 49 16.94 -9.55 15.46
C ARG A 49 17.48 -9.17 16.83
N GLU A 50 17.72 -10.13 17.71
CA GLU A 50 18.12 -9.92 19.10
C GLU A 50 17.12 -9.03 19.88
N LEU A 51 15.84 -9.11 19.50
CA LEU A 51 14.76 -8.39 20.17
C LEU A 51 14.07 -9.30 21.20
N PRO A 52 13.66 -8.75 22.35
CA PRO A 52 12.94 -9.53 23.35
C PRO A 52 11.64 -10.08 22.78
N PRO A 53 11.22 -11.31 23.14
CA PRO A 53 9.98 -11.89 22.66
C PRO A 53 8.78 -11.04 23.12
N LYS A 54 7.74 -10.96 22.28
CA LYS A 54 6.44 -10.41 22.71
C LYS A 54 5.62 -11.48 23.40
N THR A 55 4.81 -11.08 24.38
CA THR A 55 3.78 -11.97 24.95
C THR A 55 2.75 -12.34 23.88
N ARG A 56 2.01 -13.43 24.10
CA ARG A 56 0.91 -13.80 23.19
C ARG A 56 -0.16 -12.71 23.15
N GLU A 57 -0.47 -12.10 24.28
CA GLU A 57 -1.48 -11.05 24.37
C GLU A 57 -1.07 -9.79 23.56
N ASP A 58 0.15 -9.30 23.74
CA ASP A 58 0.65 -8.12 23.02
C ASP A 58 0.76 -8.35 21.52
N TRP A 59 1.17 -9.56 21.13
CA TRP A 59 1.20 -9.95 19.74
C TRP A 59 -0.20 -10.01 19.14
N SER A 60 -1.17 -10.62 19.83
CA SER A 60 -2.55 -10.71 19.37
C SER A 60 -3.17 -9.33 19.18
N LYS A 61 -3.01 -8.42 20.15
CA LYS A 61 -3.45 -7.01 20.03
C LYS A 61 -2.82 -6.33 18.81
N SER A 62 -1.50 -6.47 18.63
CA SER A 62 -0.78 -5.92 17.46
C SER A 62 -1.28 -6.52 16.14
N ASN A 63 -1.55 -7.82 16.11
CA ASN A 63 -2.02 -8.55 14.93
C ASN A 63 -3.43 -8.13 14.53
N GLU A 64 -4.34 -8.00 15.49
CA GLU A 64 -5.71 -7.53 15.25
C GLU A 64 -5.73 -6.09 14.72
N THR A 65 -4.94 -5.18 15.30
CA THR A 65 -4.78 -3.82 14.75
C THR A 65 -4.23 -3.87 13.33
N ALA A 66 -3.22 -4.69 13.07
CA ALA A 66 -2.67 -4.84 11.72
C ALA A 66 -3.69 -5.45 10.73
N LYS A 67 -4.57 -6.36 11.17
CA LYS A 67 -5.65 -6.92 10.33
C LYS A 67 -6.68 -5.84 9.99
N LYS A 68 -7.13 -5.06 10.97
CA LYS A 68 -8.07 -3.94 10.78
C LYS A 68 -7.50 -2.89 9.83
N ASN A 69 -6.24 -2.48 10.05
CA ASN A 69 -5.58 -1.50 9.18
C ASN A 69 -5.42 -2.00 7.74
N ARG A 70 -5.13 -3.29 7.54
CA ARG A 70 -5.07 -3.91 6.20
C ARG A 70 -6.44 -3.90 5.52
N ALA A 71 -7.49 -4.28 6.24
CA ALA A 71 -8.85 -4.28 5.69
C ALA A 71 -9.29 -2.85 5.32
N LEU A 72 -9.03 -1.87 6.17
CA LEU A 72 -9.32 -0.47 5.90
C LEU A 72 -8.53 0.06 4.70
N GLY A 73 -7.23 -0.25 4.63
CA GLY A 73 -6.39 0.11 3.49
C GLY A 73 -6.95 -0.43 2.17
N GLN A 74 -7.33 -1.71 2.13
CA GLN A 74 -7.95 -2.32 0.95
C GLN A 74 -9.28 -1.67 0.55
N GLN A 75 -10.11 -1.29 1.53
CA GLN A 75 -11.37 -0.60 1.26
C GLN A 75 -11.12 0.80 0.67
N ASN A 76 -10.17 1.55 1.23
CA ASN A 76 -9.84 2.90 0.77
C ASN A 76 -9.20 2.87 -0.63
N GLU A 77 -8.27 1.95 -0.87
CA GLU A 77 -7.67 1.71 -2.20
C GLU A 77 -8.75 1.36 -3.24
N LYS A 78 -9.66 0.43 -2.91
CA LYS A 78 -10.76 0.06 -3.80
C LYS A 78 -11.66 1.24 -4.12
N ALA A 79 -12.09 2.00 -3.11
CA ALA A 79 -13.00 3.12 -3.30
C ALA A 79 -12.36 4.25 -4.12
N ALA A 80 -11.08 4.56 -3.87
CA ALA A 80 -10.35 5.54 -4.64
C ALA A 80 -10.10 5.09 -6.09
N ARG A 81 -9.81 3.80 -6.32
CA ARG A 81 -9.68 3.21 -7.65
C ARG A 81 -10.98 3.32 -8.44
N GLU A 82 -12.12 2.95 -7.84
CA GLU A 82 -13.43 3.05 -8.48
C GLU A 82 -13.81 4.50 -8.81
N ALA A 83 -13.54 5.43 -7.91
CA ALA A 83 -13.75 6.86 -8.15
C ALA A 83 -12.85 7.39 -9.27
N LEU A 84 -11.60 6.95 -9.33
CA LEU A 84 -10.67 7.32 -10.41
C LEU A 84 -11.14 6.76 -11.76
N SER A 85 -11.54 5.49 -11.81
CA SER A 85 -12.09 4.85 -13.01
C SER A 85 -13.26 5.65 -13.59
N LYS A 86 -14.22 6.04 -12.74
CA LYS A 86 -15.36 6.88 -13.13
C LYS A 86 -14.92 8.27 -13.60
N HIS A 87 -14.01 8.90 -12.87
CA HIS A 87 -13.53 10.25 -13.19
C HIS A 87 -12.81 10.31 -14.55
N LYS A 88 -12.03 9.27 -14.88
CA LYS A 88 -11.25 9.17 -16.12
C LYS A 88 -12.00 8.49 -17.26
N GLY A 89 -13.06 7.73 -16.97
CA GLY A 89 -13.76 6.92 -17.97
C GLY A 89 -12.91 5.73 -18.45
N GLU A 90 -12.04 5.21 -17.58
CA GLU A 90 -11.13 4.09 -17.87
C GLU A 90 -11.32 3.00 -16.81
N SER A 91 -11.31 1.73 -17.22
CA SER A 91 -11.39 0.62 -16.27
C SER A 91 -10.02 0.39 -15.62
N LEU A 92 -9.95 0.52 -14.29
CA LEU A 92 -8.75 0.19 -13.52
C LEU A 92 -8.93 -1.14 -12.79
N VAL A 93 -8.02 -2.08 -13.03
CA VAL A 93 -7.97 -3.37 -12.37
C VAL A 93 -7.13 -3.32 -11.10
N ASP A 94 -7.52 -4.12 -10.10
CA ASP A 94 -6.77 -4.30 -8.87
C ASP A 94 -5.52 -5.16 -9.15
N ASN A 95 -4.35 -4.52 -9.13
CA ASN A 95 -3.08 -5.19 -9.34
C ASN A 95 -2.59 -5.90 -8.06
N ASN A 96 -3.30 -5.73 -6.94
CA ASN A 96 -3.12 -6.55 -5.76
C ASN A 96 -3.70 -7.97 -5.91
N ASN A 97 -4.62 -8.16 -6.87
CA ASN A 97 -5.31 -9.42 -7.13
C ASN A 97 -4.93 -9.98 -8.51
N ALA A 98 -4.20 -11.11 -8.51
CA ALA A 98 -3.73 -11.76 -9.73
C ALA A 98 -4.88 -12.18 -10.66
N VAL A 99 -6.03 -12.59 -10.12
CA VAL A 99 -7.22 -12.96 -10.91
C VAL A 99 -7.79 -11.74 -11.62
N ALA A 100 -7.95 -10.62 -10.89
CA ALA A 100 -8.43 -9.37 -11.46
C ALA A 100 -7.47 -8.77 -12.50
N SER A 101 -6.17 -9.12 -12.42
CA SER A 101 -5.12 -8.68 -13.35
C SER A 101 -4.90 -9.62 -14.54
N GLY A 102 -5.89 -10.46 -14.90
CA GLY A 102 -5.76 -11.40 -16.02
C GLY A 102 -4.66 -12.46 -15.83
N GLY A 103 -4.38 -12.82 -14.57
CA GLY A 103 -3.41 -13.85 -14.21
C GLY A 103 -1.97 -13.39 -14.01
N LYS A 104 -1.65 -12.09 -14.20
CA LYS A 104 -0.28 -11.58 -14.02
C LYS A 104 -0.25 -10.27 -13.23
N VAL A 105 0.29 -10.32 -12.01
CA VAL A 105 0.63 -9.12 -11.23
C VAL A 105 1.80 -8.41 -11.89
N GLN A 106 1.63 -7.15 -12.25
CA GLN A 106 2.70 -6.34 -12.85
C GLN A 106 3.51 -5.62 -11.77
N GLN A 107 4.83 -5.66 -11.88
CA GLN A 107 5.76 -5.17 -10.85
C GLN A 107 6.52 -3.93 -11.32
N ARG A 108 6.92 -3.08 -10.37
CA ARG A 108 7.69 -1.85 -10.67
C ARG A 108 9.19 -2.08 -10.93
N SER A 109 9.72 -3.29 -10.72
CA SER A 109 11.09 -3.66 -11.08
C SER A 109 11.22 -5.16 -11.39
N GLY A 110 11.81 -5.52 -12.54
CA GLY A 110 12.10 -6.91 -12.92
C GLY A 110 13.30 -7.55 -12.21
N ASN A 111 14.25 -6.73 -11.71
CA ASN A 111 15.60 -7.20 -11.32
C ASN A 111 15.87 -7.27 -9.81
N SER A 112 14.95 -6.87 -8.94
CA SER A 112 15.13 -6.99 -7.48
C SER A 112 14.31 -8.16 -6.94
N LEU A 113 14.97 -9.12 -6.29
CA LEU A 113 14.29 -10.19 -5.56
C LEU A 113 13.67 -9.70 -4.24
N ASP A 114 14.15 -8.58 -3.69
CA ASP A 114 13.82 -8.13 -2.33
C ASP A 114 12.82 -6.95 -2.23
N TYR A 115 12.62 -6.18 -3.30
CA TYR A 115 11.73 -4.99 -3.31
C TYR A 115 10.70 -4.99 -4.45
N LYS A 116 10.07 -6.15 -4.68
CA LYS A 116 8.96 -6.31 -5.63
C LYS A 116 7.68 -5.71 -5.07
N THR A 117 7.53 -4.41 -5.26
CA THR A 117 6.25 -3.74 -5.02
C THR A 117 5.55 -3.51 -6.34
N ARG A 118 4.22 -3.49 -6.27
CA ARG A 118 3.29 -3.33 -7.37
C ARG A 118 2.60 -1.96 -7.25
N PRO A 119 2.25 -1.29 -8.36
CA PRO A 119 1.23 -0.24 -8.30
C PRO A 119 -0.08 -0.85 -7.82
N ASP A 120 -0.93 -0.03 -7.18
CA ASP A 120 -2.21 -0.50 -6.64
C ASP A 120 -3.16 -0.91 -7.76
N SER A 121 -3.18 -0.13 -8.86
CA SER A 121 -4.07 -0.37 -9.98
C SER A 121 -3.43 -0.06 -11.33
N LEU A 122 -3.96 -0.69 -12.37
CA LEU A 122 -3.56 -0.49 -13.76
C LEU A 122 -4.79 -0.37 -14.64
N GLY A 123 -4.70 0.46 -15.66
CA GLY A 123 -5.61 0.48 -16.81
C GLY A 123 -4.84 0.45 -18.12
N ASP A 124 -5.55 0.62 -19.22
CA ASP A 124 -4.97 0.65 -20.56
C ASP A 124 -3.96 1.79 -20.72
N THR A 125 -4.24 2.97 -20.14
CA THR A 125 -3.39 4.15 -20.25
C THR A 125 -2.90 4.67 -18.90
N ILE A 126 -3.35 4.10 -17.78
CA ILE A 126 -3.07 4.59 -16.43
C ILE A 126 -2.26 3.57 -15.62
N VAL A 127 -1.27 4.07 -14.88
CA VAL A 127 -0.72 3.40 -13.69
C VAL A 127 -1.10 4.21 -12.46
N HIS A 128 -1.69 3.55 -11.46
CA HIS A 128 -2.33 4.23 -10.33
C HIS A 128 -1.75 3.77 -8.99
N GLU A 129 -1.47 4.76 -8.14
CA GLU A 129 -1.15 4.59 -6.73
C GLU A 129 -2.15 5.40 -5.89
N HIS A 130 -2.56 4.83 -4.75
CA HIS A 130 -3.36 5.49 -3.75
C HIS A 130 -2.56 5.72 -2.47
N LYS A 131 -2.73 6.89 -1.86
CA LYS A 131 -2.26 7.19 -0.51
C LYS A 131 -3.41 7.67 0.36
N HIS A 132 -3.63 6.97 1.46
CA HIS A 132 -4.63 7.33 2.46
C HIS A 132 -3.95 7.78 3.75
N PHE A 133 -4.49 8.82 4.37
CA PHE A 133 -3.98 9.40 5.61
C PHE A 133 -4.97 9.27 6.75
N THR A 134 -4.49 8.77 7.88
CA THR A 134 -5.28 8.64 9.10
C THR A 134 -5.45 9.99 9.80
N ALA A 135 -6.47 10.11 10.66
CA ALA A 135 -6.76 11.33 11.40
C ALA A 135 -5.61 11.81 12.31
N GLU A 136 -4.72 10.90 12.72
CA GLU A 136 -3.53 11.20 13.53
C GLU A 136 -2.47 12.00 12.75
N ASN A 137 -2.50 11.97 11.42
CA ASN A 137 -1.58 12.70 10.56
C ASN A 137 -2.20 14.04 10.16
N SER A 138 -1.91 15.10 10.91
CA SER A 138 -2.33 16.46 10.54
C SER A 138 -1.47 17.02 9.41
N ASN A 139 -2.11 17.52 8.35
CA ASN A 139 -1.49 18.10 7.15
C ASN A 139 -0.38 17.25 6.48
N PRO A 140 -0.66 15.98 6.12
CA PRO A 140 0.38 15.10 5.63
C PRO A 140 0.81 15.43 4.20
N VAL A 141 2.09 15.17 3.93
CA VAL A 141 2.75 15.43 2.65
C VAL A 141 3.18 14.14 1.97
N VAL A 142 2.74 13.91 0.73
CA VAL A 142 3.26 12.80 -0.10
C VAL A 142 4.55 13.23 -0.80
N TYR A 143 5.67 12.59 -0.47
CA TYR A 143 6.95 12.86 -1.12
C TYR A 143 7.13 12.07 -2.42
N ASN A 144 8.00 12.56 -3.32
CA ASN A 144 8.36 11.84 -4.54
C ASN A 144 9.31 10.67 -4.23
N THR A 145 8.74 9.61 -3.64
CA THR A 145 9.48 8.44 -3.15
C THR A 145 10.07 7.62 -4.29
N LYS A 146 11.03 6.75 -3.96
CA LYS A 146 11.59 5.78 -4.91
C LYS A 146 10.50 4.91 -5.56
N GLN A 147 9.46 4.55 -4.80
CA GLN A 147 8.29 3.82 -5.32
C GLN A 147 7.64 4.52 -6.50
N LEU A 148 7.28 5.81 -6.36
CA LEU A 148 6.59 6.55 -7.41
C LEU A 148 7.50 6.71 -8.65
N LYS A 149 8.79 6.95 -8.43
CA LYS A 149 9.79 7.05 -9.49
C LYS A 149 9.95 5.74 -10.27
N GLU A 150 10.01 4.61 -9.58
CA GLU A 150 10.14 3.30 -10.21
C GLU A 150 8.88 2.90 -10.97
N GLN A 151 7.69 3.21 -10.46
CA GLN A 151 6.44 2.97 -11.20
C GLN A 151 6.42 3.72 -12.53
N ARG A 152 6.80 5.00 -12.55
CA ARG A 152 6.90 5.77 -13.79
C ARG A 152 7.89 5.17 -14.78
N LYS A 153 9.03 4.68 -14.30
CA LYS A 153 10.04 4.02 -15.14
C LYS A 153 9.58 2.67 -15.67
N ALA A 154 8.81 1.91 -14.90
CA ALA A 154 8.30 0.61 -15.28
C ALA A 154 7.15 0.68 -16.30
N PHE A 155 6.41 1.80 -16.32
CA PHE A 155 5.27 2.03 -17.20
C PHE A 155 5.40 3.38 -17.93
N PRO A 156 6.43 3.56 -18.77
CA PRO A 156 6.72 4.85 -19.42
C PRO A 156 5.67 5.25 -20.47
N ASP A 157 4.90 4.28 -20.97
CA ASP A 157 3.80 4.43 -21.92
C ASP A 157 2.48 4.82 -21.26
N LYS A 158 2.40 4.76 -19.92
CA LYS A 158 1.19 5.06 -19.15
C LYS A 158 1.32 6.37 -18.37
N LYS A 159 0.19 7.04 -18.17
CA LYS A 159 0.10 8.20 -17.28
C LYS A 159 0.12 7.74 -15.83
N HIS A 160 1.05 8.27 -15.05
CA HIS A 160 1.08 8.04 -13.62
C HIS A 160 0.05 8.91 -12.90
N MET A 161 -0.84 8.26 -12.16
CA MET A 161 -1.88 8.91 -11.37
C MET A 161 -1.70 8.58 -9.90
N LEU A 162 -1.78 9.62 -9.07
CA LEU A 162 -1.74 9.51 -7.62
C LEU A 162 -3.06 10.03 -7.06
N THR A 163 -3.83 9.16 -6.41
CA THR A 163 -4.97 9.61 -5.61
C THR A 163 -4.59 9.71 -4.15
N MET A 164 -5.01 10.79 -3.50
CA MET A 164 -4.83 11.02 -2.08
C MET A 164 -6.19 11.05 -1.39
N SER A 165 -6.30 10.52 -0.17
CA SER A 165 -7.49 10.61 0.68
C SER A 165 -7.09 10.74 2.14
N SER A 166 -8.03 11.13 3.00
CA SER A 166 -7.78 11.37 4.41
C SER A 166 -9.03 11.08 5.25
N ASP A 167 -8.85 10.58 6.47
CA ASP A 167 -9.92 10.51 7.48
C ASP A 167 -10.38 11.90 7.90
N LEU A 168 -9.47 12.88 7.91
CA LEU A 168 -9.84 14.28 8.15
C LEU A 168 -10.68 14.83 6.99
N PRO A 169 -11.75 15.60 7.28
CA PRO A 169 -12.57 16.22 6.25
C PRO A 169 -11.82 17.35 5.55
N CYS A 170 -12.38 17.83 4.43
CA CYS A 170 -11.88 19.05 3.79
C CYS A 170 -12.29 20.29 4.61
N GLU A 171 -11.32 21.03 5.13
CA GLU A 171 -11.58 22.31 5.82
C GLU A 171 -11.79 23.43 4.80
N ASN A 172 -12.92 24.15 4.88
CA ASN A 172 -13.29 25.20 3.93
C ASN A 172 -13.22 24.74 2.45
N GLY A 173 -13.49 23.45 2.22
CA GLY A 173 -13.40 22.83 0.91
C GLY A 173 -11.98 22.64 0.39
N VAL A 174 -10.97 22.64 1.25
CA VAL A 174 -9.57 22.33 0.92
C VAL A 174 -9.21 20.97 1.50
N PRO A 175 -8.69 20.03 0.68
CA PRO A 175 -8.19 18.76 1.19
C PRO A 175 -7.10 18.92 2.26
N PRO A 176 -7.10 18.10 3.32
CA PRO A 176 -6.19 18.25 4.46
C PRO A 176 -4.78 17.67 4.19
N CYS A 177 -4.46 17.26 2.96
CA CYS A 177 -3.19 16.65 2.61
C CYS A 177 -2.69 17.23 1.28
N ARG A 178 -1.39 17.12 0.98
CA ARG A 178 -0.83 17.62 -0.29
C ARG A 178 0.35 16.81 -0.79
N PRO A 179 0.62 16.79 -2.10
CA PRO A 179 1.91 16.29 -2.58
C PRO A 179 3.03 17.29 -2.23
N SER A 180 4.26 16.78 -2.15
CA SER A 180 5.46 17.59 -2.13
C SER A 180 5.69 18.26 -3.49
N SER A 181 6.40 19.39 -3.49
CA SER A 181 6.80 20.09 -4.71
C SER A 181 7.66 19.24 -5.65
N THR A 182 8.28 18.17 -5.14
CA THR A 182 9.14 17.26 -5.90
C THR A 182 8.40 16.30 -6.81
N ILE A 183 7.08 16.11 -6.65
CA ILE A 183 6.27 15.25 -7.54
C ILE A 183 6.07 15.92 -8.91
N LYS A 184 6.05 17.26 -8.96
CA LYS A 184 5.92 18.08 -10.17
C LYS A 184 4.81 17.57 -11.11
N GLU A 185 5.02 17.66 -12.42
CA GLU A 185 4.10 17.23 -13.48
C GLU A 185 4.29 15.75 -13.85
N GLU A 186 5.16 15.01 -13.14
CA GLU A 186 5.43 13.59 -13.40
C GLU A 186 4.23 12.69 -13.04
N SER A 187 3.32 13.19 -12.19
CA SER A 187 2.12 12.49 -11.77
C SER A 187 0.93 13.44 -11.81
N GLU A 188 -0.21 12.97 -12.31
CA GLU A 188 -1.47 13.66 -12.08
C GLU A 188 -1.98 13.32 -10.67
N VAL A 189 -2.01 14.33 -9.80
CA VAL A 189 -2.43 14.16 -8.40
C VAL A 189 -3.87 14.61 -8.20
N LEU A 190 -4.69 13.71 -7.69
CA LEU A 190 -6.12 13.88 -7.47
C LEU A 190 -6.47 13.62 -6.00
N TYR A 191 -7.50 14.28 -5.49
CA TYR A 191 -8.03 14.03 -4.15
C TYR A 191 -9.36 13.28 -4.22
N TYR A 192 -9.40 12.11 -3.57
CA TYR A 192 -10.61 11.35 -3.30
C TYR A 192 -11.20 11.81 -1.97
N ASP A 193 -12.40 12.37 -2.03
CA ASP A 193 -13.16 12.83 -0.87
C ASP A 193 -13.97 11.67 -0.31
N ASN A 194 -13.61 11.22 0.90
CA ASN A 194 -14.22 10.08 1.56
C ASN A 194 -15.71 10.31 1.87
N ASP A 195 -16.14 11.55 2.11
CA ASP A 195 -17.53 11.85 2.43
C ASP A 195 -18.38 11.89 1.16
N LYS A 196 -17.85 12.52 0.10
CA LYS A 196 -18.54 12.63 -1.19
C LYS A 196 -18.40 11.40 -2.08
N LYS A 197 -17.56 10.44 -1.69
CA LYS A 197 -17.23 9.22 -2.44
C LYS A 197 -16.85 9.48 -3.91
N THR A 198 -16.17 10.60 -4.18
CA THR A 198 -15.77 10.98 -5.54
C THR A 198 -14.46 11.79 -5.55
N ILE A 199 -13.87 11.94 -6.73
CA ILE A 199 -12.74 12.84 -6.94
C ILE A 199 -13.25 14.28 -6.97
N THR A 200 -12.75 15.11 -6.05
CA THR A 200 -13.22 16.49 -5.88
C THR A 200 -12.17 17.54 -6.22
N HIS A 201 -10.88 17.18 -6.18
CA HIS A 201 -9.80 18.11 -6.46
C HIS A 201 -8.69 17.51 -7.32
N LYS A 202 -7.99 18.40 -8.02
CA LYS A 202 -6.73 18.15 -8.73
C LYS A 202 -5.66 19.09 -8.22
N TRP A 203 -4.46 18.58 -7.97
CA TRP A 203 -3.33 19.41 -7.55
C TRP A 203 -2.85 20.28 -8.72
N ASN A 204 -2.73 21.58 -8.49
CA ASN A 204 -2.10 22.49 -9.42
C ASN A 204 -0.61 22.62 -9.07
N VAL A 205 0.25 22.02 -9.88
CA VAL A 205 1.71 22.02 -9.67
C VAL A 205 2.28 23.44 -9.69
N LYS A 206 1.82 24.31 -10.60
CA LYS A 206 2.34 25.67 -10.75
C LYS A 206 1.98 26.56 -9.56
N LYS A 207 0.74 26.43 -9.07
CA LYS A 207 0.21 27.24 -7.96
C LYS A 207 0.37 26.59 -6.59
N GLN A 208 0.89 25.35 -6.54
CA GLN A 208 1.05 24.53 -5.33
C GLN A 208 -0.23 24.53 -4.46
N ARG A 209 -1.38 24.29 -5.09
CA ARG A 209 -2.68 24.26 -4.40
C ARG A 209 -3.68 23.32 -5.05
N TRP A 210 -4.68 22.92 -4.27
CA TRP A 210 -5.82 22.17 -4.79
C TRP A 210 -6.75 23.07 -5.62
N ASN A 211 -7.13 22.59 -6.80
CA ASN A 211 -8.21 23.15 -7.59
C ASN A 211 -9.39 22.18 -7.55
N LYS A 212 -10.60 22.69 -7.27
CA LYS A 212 -11.83 21.90 -7.40
C LYS A 212 -11.99 21.44 -8.84
N VAL A 213 -12.40 20.18 -9.01
CA VAL A 213 -12.84 19.63 -10.30
C VAL A 213 -14.34 19.41 -10.25
N LYS A 214 -15.01 19.50 -11.40
CA LYS A 214 -16.42 19.11 -11.48
C LYS A 214 -16.51 17.61 -11.20
N GLY A 215 -17.32 17.24 -10.21
CA GLY A 215 -17.72 15.84 -10.03
C GLY A 215 -18.39 15.37 -11.32
N LYS A 216 -17.95 14.22 -11.83
CA LYS A 216 -18.66 13.48 -12.88
C LYS A 216 -19.48 12.39 -12.23
#